data_AF-A0A0R3M719-F1
#
_entry.id   AF-A0A0R3M719-F1
#
_cell.length_a   1.000
_cell.length_b   1.000
_cell.length_c   1.000
_cell.angle_alpha   90.00
_cell.angle_beta   90.00
_cell.angle_gamma   90.00
#
_symmetry.space_group_name_H-M   'P 1'
#
loop_
_entity.id
_entity.type
_entity.pdbx_description
1 polymer ?
#
loop_
_entity_poly.entity_id
_entity_poly.type
_entity_poly.pdbx_seq_one_letter_code
_entity_poly.pdbx_strand_id
1 'polypeptide(L)'
;MSDVSVSARIFQKSVVAGERDRPDVARRRAQWIKYQDRIEPERLVFIDETWTRTDMAALREWAPRGRRLLAKVPHGRWKTMTFLAALRHDRIDPIDVGQAEFAPLGFAI
;
A
#
# COMPACT_ATOMS: atom_id res chain seq x y z
N MET A 1 -47.15 -4.13 2.83
CA MET A 1 -46.04 -5.02 2.45
C MET A 1 -44.77 -4.19 2.60
N SER A 2 -44.10 -4.27 3.74
CA SER A 2 -42.93 -3.44 4.05
C SER A 2 -41.69 -4.00 3.35
N ASP A 3 -41.13 -3.17 2.47
CA ASP A 3 -39.89 -3.43 1.74
C ASP A 3 -38.70 -3.43 2.73
N VAL A 4 -38.10 -4.60 2.94
CA VAL A 4 -36.90 -4.74 3.78
C VAL A 4 -35.71 -4.36 2.90
N SER A 5 -35.35 -3.08 2.92
CA SER A 5 -34.12 -2.59 2.32
C SER A 5 -32.91 -3.17 3.06
N VAL A 6 -32.33 -4.26 2.53
CA VAL A 6 -31.04 -4.77 2.98
C VAL A 6 -29.96 -3.77 2.57
N SER A 7 -29.54 -2.91 3.50
CA SER A 7 -28.40 -2.02 3.32
C SER A 7 -27.10 -2.82 3.39
N ALA A 8 -26.59 -3.27 2.24
CA ALA A 8 -25.25 -3.84 2.14
C ALA A 8 -24.19 -2.77 2.48
N ARG A 9 -23.45 -2.99 3.56
CA ARG A 9 -22.36 -2.10 3.99
C ARG A 9 -21.06 -2.60 3.33
N ILE A 10 -20.37 -1.74 2.58
CA ILE A 10 -19.09 -2.10 1.94
C ILE A 10 -17.97 -2.03 2.99
N PHE A 11 -17.41 -3.19 3.35
CA PHE A 11 -16.23 -3.28 4.21
C PHE A 11 -14.95 -3.31 3.37
N GLN A 12 -13.90 -2.63 3.85
CA GLN A 12 -12.58 -2.78 3.25
C GLN A 12 -12.02 -4.16 3.61
N LYS A 13 -11.59 -4.91 2.59
CA LYS A 13 -10.89 -6.17 2.81
C LYS A 13 -9.48 -5.88 3.32
N SER A 14 -9.17 -6.35 4.52
CA SER A 14 -7.80 -6.37 5.03
C SER A 14 -7.12 -7.65 4.54
N VAL A 15 -6.03 -7.49 3.79
CA VAL A 15 -5.19 -8.62 3.38
C VAL A 15 -3.94 -8.61 4.26
N VAL A 16 -3.65 -9.74 4.87
CA VAL A 16 -2.42 -9.95 5.66
C VAL A 16 -1.59 -11.01 4.94
N ALA A 17 -0.27 -10.81 4.88
CA ALA A 17 0.64 -11.77 4.27
C ALA A 17 0.62 -13.09 5.06
N GLY A 18 0.22 -14.20 4.44
CA GLY A 18 0.18 -15.52 5.09
C GLY A 18 1.56 -16.02 5.56
N GLU A 19 2.64 -15.55 4.93
CA GLU A 19 4.03 -15.74 5.39
C GLU A 19 4.23 -15.33 6.85
N ARG A 20 3.46 -14.35 7.34
CA ARG A 20 3.48 -13.89 8.74
C ARG A 20 3.20 -15.02 9.74
N ASP A 21 2.36 -15.99 9.35
CA ASP A 21 1.89 -17.06 10.23
C ASP A 21 2.78 -18.30 10.16
N ARG A 22 3.79 -18.33 9.28
CA ARG A 22 4.77 -19.41 9.27
C ARG A 22 5.45 -19.52 10.62
N PRO A 23 5.56 -20.72 11.22
CA PRO A 23 6.04 -20.88 12.59
C PRO A 23 7.40 -20.23 12.85
N ASP A 24 8.32 -20.28 11.88
CA ASP A 24 9.64 -19.68 12.03
C ASP A 24 9.60 -18.14 11.98
N VAL A 25 8.75 -17.56 11.11
CA VAL A 25 8.51 -16.12 11.02
C VAL A 25 7.79 -15.60 12.27
N ALA A 26 6.69 -16.25 12.67
CA ALA A 26 5.92 -15.89 13.86
C ALA A 26 6.79 -15.91 15.13
N ARG A 27 7.62 -16.96 15.29
CA ARG A 27 8.57 -17.05 16.42
C ARG A 27 9.60 -15.92 16.41
N ARG A 28 10.20 -15.60 15.26
CA ARG A 28 11.16 -14.49 15.14
C ARG A 28 10.49 -13.15 15.45
N ARG A 29 9.25 -12.93 14.99
CA ARG A 29 8.49 -11.71 15.30
C ARG A 29 8.18 -11.58 16.78
N ALA A 30 7.78 -12.67 17.44
CA ALA A 30 7.53 -12.68 18.89
C ALA A 30 8.81 -12.38 19.68
N GLN A 31 9.94 -12.95 19.27
CA GLN A 31 11.25 -12.64 19.86
C GLN A 31 11.65 -11.18 19.65
N TRP A 32 11.49 -10.66 18.44
CA TRP A 32 11.75 -9.24 18.14
C TRP A 32 10.91 -8.32 19.04
N ILE A 33 9.61 -8.55 19.15
CA ILE A 33 8.71 -7.74 19.99
C ILE A 33 9.15 -7.76 21.46
N LYS A 34 9.63 -8.90 21.95
CA LYS A 34 10.08 -9.07 23.34
C LYS A 34 11.38 -8.34 23.66
N TYR A 35 12.23 -8.10 22.66
CA TYR A 35 13.60 -7.60 22.87
C TYR A 35 13.88 -6.27 22.19
N GLN A 36 12.95 -5.73 21.39
CA GLN A 36 13.13 -4.46 20.67
C GLN A 36 13.36 -3.27 21.61
N ASP A 37 12.81 -3.33 22.83
CA ASP A 37 12.98 -2.30 23.88
C ASP A 37 14.42 -2.19 24.40
N ARG A 38 15.25 -3.20 24.13
CA ARG A 38 16.67 -3.23 24.51
C ARG A 38 17.57 -2.56 23.48
N ILE A 39 17.01 -2.12 22.36
CA ILE A 39 17.75 -1.49 21.28
C ILE A 39 17.50 0.01 21.33
N GLU A 40 18.56 0.80 21.46
CA GLU A 40 18.51 2.26 21.37
C GLU A 40 18.03 2.67 19.94
N PRO A 41 16.86 3.31 19.79
CA PRO A 41 16.31 3.66 18.47
C PRO A 41 17.23 4.56 17.65
N GLU A 42 18.05 5.38 18.29
CA GLU A 42 19.02 6.31 17.67
C GLU A 42 20.09 5.57 16.86
N ARG A 43 20.31 4.29 17.16
CA ARG A 43 21.29 3.43 16.48
C ARG A 43 20.70 2.65 15.31
N LEU A 44 19.38 2.67 15.15
CA LEU A 44 18.69 1.94 14.09
C LEU A 44 18.56 2.79 12.83
N VAL A 45 18.72 2.12 11.69
CA VAL A 45 18.42 2.66 10.36
C VAL A 45 17.54 1.65 9.66
N PHE A 46 16.29 2.03 9.38
CA PHE A 46 15.37 1.21 8.60
C PHE A 46 15.51 1.59 7.14
N ILE A 47 15.79 0.64 6.26
CA ILE A 47 15.82 0.87 4.82
C ILE A 47 14.59 0.20 4.24
N ASP A 48 13.80 0.95 3.50
CA ASP A 48 12.62 0.42 2.82
C ASP A 48 12.55 0.97 1.39
N GLU A 49 11.99 0.14 0.52
CA GLU A 49 11.78 0.44 -0.88
C GLU A 49 10.29 0.43 -1.17
N THR A 50 9.75 1.56 -1.59
CA THR A 50 8.34 1.70 -1.95
C THR A 50 8.20 2.07 -3.42
N TRP A 51 7.35 1.34 -4.13
CA TRP A 51 6.99 1.65 -5.51
C TRP A 51 5.58 2.24 -5.58
N THR A 52 5.40 3.30 -6.38
CA THR A 52 4.07 3.87 -6.66
C THR A 52 3.81 3.84 -8.16
N ARG A 53 2.68 3.25 -8.55
CA ARG A 53 2.18 3.34 -9.93
C ARG A 53 1.43 4.65 -10.12
N THR A 54 1.66 5.28 -11.27
CA THR A 54 1.03 6.56 -11.65
C THR A 54 -0.35 6.40 -12.29
N ASP A 55 -0.90 5.19 -12.33
CA ASP A 55 -2.15 4.85 -13.02
C ASP A 55 -3.36 4.67 -12.09
N MET A 56 -3.28 5.23 -10.88
CA MET A 56 -4.37 5.14 -9.91
C MET A 56 -5.43 6.19 -10.20
N ALA A 57 -6.64 5.74 -10.52
CA ALA A 57 -7.85 6.54 -10.43
C ALA A 57 -8.45 6.42 -9.02
N ALA A 58 -9.12 7.46 -8.54
CA ALA A 58 -9.77 7.40 -7.22
C ALA A 58 -10.81 6.27 -7.19
N LEU A 59 -10.67 5.35 -6.22
CA LEU A 59 -11.58 4.21 -6.07
C LEU A 59 -12.98 4.63 -5.61
N ARG A 60 -13.09 5.81 -5.00
CA ARG A 60 -14.32 6.36 -4.45
C ARG A 60 -14.32 7.86 -4.66
N GLU A 61 -15.44 8.34 -5.14
CA GLU A 61 -15.68 9.76 -5.33
C GLU A 61 -17.16 10.03 -5.03
N TRP A 62 -17.50 11.29 -4.76
CA TRP A 62 -18.84 11.67 -4.32
C TRP A 62 -19.66 12.19 -5.50
N ALA A 63 -20.88 11.68 -5.64
CA ALA A 63 -21.85 12.17 -6.63
C ALA A 63 -23.24 12.34 -6.00
N PRO A 64 -24.08 13.25 -6.55
CA PRO A 64 -25.48 13.32 -6.17
C PRO A 64 -26.16 11.96 -6.29
N ARG A 65 -27.03 11.63 -5.33
CA ARG A 65 -27.82 10.39 -5.36
C ARG A 65 -28.58 10.27 -6.69
N GLY A 66 -28.49 9.09 -7.32
CA GLY A 66 -29.13 8.80 -8.60
C GLY A 66 -28.33 9.22 -9.84
N ARG A 67 -27.14 9.83 -9.70
CA ARG A 67 -26.27 10.14 -10.83
C ARG A 67 -25.01 9.27 -10.82
N ARG A 68 -24.66 8.71 -11.99
CA ARG A 68 -23.35 8.09 -12.19
C ARG A 68 -22.28 9.17 -12.26
N LEU A 69 -21.16 8.94 -11.59
CA LEU A 69 -20.01 9.82 -11.68
C LEU A 69 -19.14 9.41 -12.85
N LEU A 70 -18.84 10.36 -13.73
CA LEU A 70 -17.92 10.16 -14.86
C LEU A 70 -16.52 10.61 -14.45
N ALA A 71 -15.71 9.68 -13.98
CA ALA A 71 -14.30 9.91 -13.70
C ALA A 71 -13.44 9.63 -14.94
N LYS A 72 -12.42 10.47 -15.18
CA LYS A 72 -11.43 10.24 -16.23
C LYS A 72 -10.17 9.65 -15.60
N VAL A 73 -9.66 8.59 -16.20
CA VAL A 73 -8.38 8.01 -15.81
C VAL A 73 -7.25 8.65 -16.62
N PRO A 74 -6.02 8.76 -16.08
CA PRO A 74 -4.88 9.23 -16.85
C PRO A 74 -4.67 8.36 -18.10
N HIS A 75 -4.47 8.99 -19.26
CA HIS A 75 -4.20 8.31 -20.54
C HIS A 75 -2.74 8.54 -20.94
N GLY A 76 -1.91 7.49 -21.06
CA GLY A 76 -0.51 7.63 -21.45
C GLY A 76 0.39 6.45 -21.09
N ARG A 77 1.71 6.63 -21.25
CA ARG A 77 2.75 5.66 -20.85
C ARG A 77 2.87 5.65 -19.32
N TRP A 78 2.66 4.48 -18.75
CA TRP A 78 2.69 4.24 -17.31
C TRP A 78 4.13 4.29 -16.79
N LYS A 79 4.34 4.99 -15.69
CA LYS A 79 5.62 5.00 -14.97
C LYS A 79 5.41 4.42 -13.57
N THR A 80 6.28 3.49 -13.20
CA THR A 80 6.41 3.09 -11.80
C THR A 80 7.55 3.92 -11.22
N MET A 81 7.25 4.69 -10.19
CA MET A 81 8.26 5.43 -9.44
C MET A 81 8.70 4.57 -8.27
N THR A 82 10.01 4.35 -8.12
CA THR A 82 10.58 3.74 -6.92
C THR A 82 11.08 4.84 -6.00
N PHE A 83 10.94 4.62 -4.71
CA PHE A 83 11.46 5.45 -3.66
C PHE A 83 12.21 4.57 -2.67
N LEU A 84 13.53 4.72 -2.61
CA LEU A 84 14.38 4.08 -1.64
C LEU A 84 14.82 5.12 -0.60
N ALA A 85 14.53 4.84 0.67
CA ALA A 85 14.91 5.73 1.75
C ALA A 85 15.36 4.98 3.02
N ALA A 86 16.18 5.67 3.80
CA ALA A 86 16.55 5.25 5.14
C ALA A 86 15.78 6.10 6.16
N LEU A 87 15.08 5.45 7.09
CA LEU A 87 14.40 6.08 8.21
C LEU A 87 15.25 5.92 9.48
N ARG A 88 15.54 7.04 10.12
CA ARG A 88 16.14 7.14 11.46
C ARG A 88 15.11 7.69 12.44
N HIS A 89 15.44 7.68 13.72
CA HIS A 89 14.56 8.20 14.76
C HIS A 89 14.17 9.69 14.58
N ASP A 90 15.04 10.47 13.94
CA ASP A 90 14.95 11.93 13.80
C ASP A 90 14.67 12.41 12.36
N ARG A 91 14.84 11.55 11.35
CA ARG A 91 14.77 11.97 9.94
C ARG A 91 14.55 10.84 8.95
N ILE A 92 14.24 11.26 7.72
CA ILE A 92 14.21 10.41 6.52
C ILE A 92 15.38 10.86 5.62
N ASP A 93 16.29 9.94 5.33
CA ASP A 93 17.41 10.12 4.40
C ASP A 93 17.02 9.48 3.05
N PRO A 94 16.62 10.26 2.03
CA PRO A 94 16.35 9.72 0.69
C PRO A 94 17.65 9.21 0.07
N ILE A 95 17.63 7.98 -0.45
CA ILE A 95 18.79 7.36 -1.11
C ILE A 95 18.66 7.53 -2.61
N ASP A 96 17.52 7.13 -3.19
CA ASP A 96 17.27 7.23 -4.62
C ASP A 96 15.77 7.35 -4.94
N VAL A 97 15.48 8.08 -6.02
CA VAL A 97 14.13 8.18 -6.61
C VAL A 97 14.24 7.87 -8.10
N GLY A 98 13.99 6.60 -8.44
CA GLY A 98 14.08 6.11 -9.80
C GLY A 98 12.72 6.11 -10.51
N GLN A 99 12.72 6.46 -11.79
CA GLN A 99 11.59 6.15 -12.68
C GLN A 99 11.97 4.96 -13.56
N ALA A 100 11.19 3.89 -13.49
CA ALA A 100 11.30 2.76 -14.39
C ALA A 100 10.10 2.73 -15.35
N GLU A 101 10.38 2.66 -16.65
CA GLU A 101 9.37 2.39 -17.67
C GLU A 101 9.19 0.88 -17.79
N PHE A 102 8.19 0.33 -17.11
CA PHE A 102 7.74 -1.03 -17.37
C PHE A 102 6.68 -0.96 -18.46
N ALA A 103 7.00 -1.44 -19.67
CA ALA A 103 5.98 -1.71 -20.66
C ALA A 103 4.97 -2.68 -20.04
N PRO A 104 3.65 -2.41 -20.12
CA PRO A 104 2.67 -3.34 -19.57
C PRO A 104 2.83 -4.68 -20.31
N LEU A 105 3.31 -5.70 -19.61
CA LEU A 105 3.14 -7.08 -20.03
C LEU A 105 1.64 -7.30 -20.12
N GLY A 106 1.14 -7.43 -21.35
CA GLY A 106 -0.27 -7.31 -21.68
C GLY A 106 -1.15 -8.26 -20.88
N PHE A 107 -2.17 -7.70 -20.23
CA PHE A 107 -3.48 -8.33 -20.17
C PHE A 107 -4.33 -7.61 -21.22
N ALA A 108 -4.40 -8.22 -22.41
CA ALA A 108 -5.50 -7.96 -23.33
C ALA A 108 -6.78 -8.54 -22.70
N ILE A 109 -7.86 -7.75 -22.73
CA ILE A 109 -9.23 -8.24 -22.63
C ILE A 109 -9.57 -9.06 -23.87
#